data_AF-A0ABD3DM56-F1
#
_entry.id   AF-A0ABD3DM56-F1
#
_cell.length_a   1.000
_cell.length_b   1.000
_cell.length_c   1.000
_cell.angle_alpha   90.00
_cell.angle_beta   90.00
_cell.angle_gamma   90.00
#
_symmetry.space_group_name_H-M   'P 1'
#
loop_
_entity.id
_entity.type
_entity.pdbx_description
1 polymer ?
#
loop_
_entity_poly.entity_id
_entity_poly.type
_entity_poly.pdbx_seq_one_letter_code
_entity_poly.pdbx_strand_id
1 'polypeptide(L)'
;MSECYLLEHMPKDISLLKGLRVLKGFVVGMETRKNESCTLDDLAGLTNLVKLCIYTGLRQFPDSRNIVSLGNLTGLRKLTISWGGNAFKPRNDEGSDGSSKTEGSDGEKDGFPRTGGLPLGLEKLDLRYFPTSKTPHWLKVENLNGLSELKRLYIRAGKFSDLGQYQESDSWDWPVKKDVWKVEVLRLRYLPEIEMEWRQVQELFPELVYLEQVGCPRLSLVPCDANGVWRKPN
;
A
#
# COMPACT_ATOMS: atom_id res chain seq x y z
N MET A 1 21.25 3.81 -4.71
CA MET A 1 20.89 3.54 -6.11
C MET A 1 19.92 2.37 -6.15
N SER A 2 18.66 2.59 -6.53
CA SER A 2 17.69 1.51 -6.80
C SER A 2 16.50 2.06 -7.58
N GLU A 3 16.79 2.70 -8.71
CA GLU A 3 15.81 3.39 -9.56
C GLU A 3 16.19 3.19 -11.02
N CYS A 4 16.09 1.94 -11.50
CA CYS A 4 16.29 1.59 -12.90
C CYS A 4 14.96 1.78 -13.65
N TYR A 5 14.61 3.04 -13.94
CA TYR A 5 13.31 3.42 -14.50
C TYR A 5 13.02 2.86 -15.91
N LEU A 6 14.05 2.40 -16.61
CA LEU A 6 13.95 1.76 -17.93
C LEU A 6 13.74 0.24 -17.84
N LEU A 7 13.80 -0.34 -16.65
CA LEU A 7 13.60 -1.77 -16.48
C LEU A 7 12.09 -2.06 -16.60
N GLU A 8 11.71 -2.79 -17.63
CA GLU A 8 10.31 -3.12 -17.92
C GLU A 8 9.86 -4.44 -17.28
N HIS A 9 10.80 -5.37 -17.04
CA HIS A 9 10.52 -6.68 -16.47
C HIS A 9 11.68 -7.20 -15.62
N MET A 10 11.37 -8.15 -14.75
CA MET A 10 12.34 -8.85 -13.92
C MET A 10 12.65 -10.22 -14.53
N PRO A 11 13.92 -10.67 -14.59
CA PRO A 11 14.25 -11.99 -15.11
C PRO A 11 13.75 -13.09 -14.16
N LYS A 12 13.19 -14.18 -14.73
CA LYS A 12 12.57 -15.29 -13.98
C LYS A 12 13.52 -15.99 -13.00
N ASP A 13 14.82 -15.99 -13.31
CA ASP A 13 15.86 -16.67 -12.51
C ASP A 13 16.01 -16.09 -11.09
N ILE A 14 15.49 -14.89 -10.82
CA ILE A 14 15.47 -14.33 -9.46
C ILE A 14 14.72 -15.25 -8.48
N SER A 15 13.70 -15.97 -8.94
CA SER A 15 12.93 -16.95 -8.14
C SER A 15 13.75 -18.18 -7.70
N LEU A 16 14.90 -18.42 -8.36
CA LEU A 16 15.82 -19.51 -8.06
C LEU A 16 16.79 -19.16 -6.91
N LEU A 17 16.91 -17.88 -6.56
CA LEU A 17 17.85 -17.39 -5.54
C LEU A 17 17.31 -17.65 -4.12
N LYS A 18 17.28 -18.91 -3.67
CA LYS A 18 16.68 -19.30 -2.36
C LYS A 18 17.29 -18.62 -1.13
N GLY A 19 18.53 -18.14 -1.23
CA GLY A 19 19.19 -17.35 -0.18
C GLY A 19 18.87 -15.84 -0.20
N LEU A 20 18.08 -15.36 -1.16
CA LEU A 20 17.81 -13.94 -1.34
C LEU A 20 16.99 -13.39 -0.17
N ARG A 21 17.56 -12.43 0.57
CA ARG A 21 16.90 -11.79 1.72
C ARG A 21 16.33 -10.42 1.43
N VAL A 22 16.92 -9.72 0.46
CA VAL A 22 16.58 -8.33 0.14
C VAL A 22 16.52 -8.18 -1.37
N LEU A 23 15.33 -7.86 -1.89
CA LEU A 23 15.10 -7.56 -3.29
C LEU A 23 14.59 -6.14 -3.41
N LYS A 24 15.38 -5.24 -4.01
CA LYS A 24 15.00 -3.84 -4.23
C LYS A 24 14.93 -3.56 -5.72
N GLY A 25 13.90 -2.82 -6.14
CA GLY A 25 13.71 -2.49 -7.55
C GLY A 25 13.00 -3.60 -8.32
N PHE A 26 12.19 -4.42 -7.66
CA PHE A 26 11.33 -5.39 -8.34
C PHE A 26 10.27 -4.64 -9.13
N VAL A 27 10.18 -4.86 -10.44
CA VAL A 27 9.27 -4.12 -11.31
C VAL A 27 7.99 -4.92 -11.51
N VAL A 28 6.84 -4.26 -11.30
CA VAL A 28 5.52 -4.77 -11.71
C VAL A 28 4.96 -3.84 -12.77
N GLY A 29 4.90 -4.31 -14.01
CA GLY A 29 4.43 -3.56 -15.18
C GLY A 29 3.23 -4.23 -15.85
N MET A 30 2.81 -3.69 -17.00
CA MET A 30 1.85 -4.41 -17.85
C MET A 30 2.52 -5.67 -18.41
N GLU A 31 1.78 -6.77 -18.44
CA GLU A 31 2.27 -8.07 -18.88
C GLU A 31 2.52 -8.08 -20.40
N THR A 32 3.70 -7.63 -20.84
CA THR A 32 4.08 -7.67 -22.27
C THR A 32 4.64 -9.03 -22.67
N ARG A 33 5.22 -9.79 -21.73
CA ARG A 33 5.82 -11.13 -21.95
C ARG A 33 5.66 -12.07 -20.76
N LYS A 34 4.44 -12.59 -20.55
CA LYS A 34 4.07 -13.45 -19.39
C LYS A 34 5.02 -14.61 -19.10
N ASN A 35 5.67 -15.18 -20.12
CA ASN A 35 6.50 -16.37 -19.94
C ASN A 35 7.96 -16.07 -19.58
N GLU A 36 8.42 -14.83 -19.74
CA GLU A 36 9.83 -14.42 -19.56
C GLU A 36 10.04 -13.58 -18.29
N SER A 37 8.98 -12.96 -17.76
CA SER A 37 9.06 -12.07 -16.60
C SER A 37 8.75 -12.77 -15.28
N CYS A 38 9.58 -12.53 -14.26
CA CYS A 38 9.33 -12.90 -12.88
C CYS A 38 8.13 -12.11 -12.32
N THR A 39 7.13 -12.82 -11.84
CA THR A 39 5.92 -12.31 -11.20
C THR A 39 6.03 -12.33 -9.67
N LEU A 40 5.06 -11.74 -8.97
CA LEU A 40 5.01 -11.83 -7.50
C LEU A 40 4.79 -13.28 -7.03
N ASP A 41 4.06 -14.09 -7.79
CA ASP A 41 3.83 -15.50 -7.46
C ASP A 41 5.13 -16.32 -7.53
N ASP A 42 6.01 -16.01 -8.50
CA ASP A 42 7.32 -16.65 -8.60
C ASP A 42 8.20 -16.37 -7.36
N LEU A 43 7.95 -15.28 -6.62
CA LEU A 43 8.66 -14.95 -5.39
C LEU A 43 8.17 -15.75 -4.17
N ALA A 44 7.03 -16.43 -4.24
CA ALA A 44 6.48 -17.21 -3.12
C ALA A 44 7.47 -18.29 -2.62
N GLY A 45 8.28 -18.84 -3.53
CA GLY A 45 9.33 -19.81 -3.20
C GLY A 45 10.58 -19.22 -2.56
N LEU A 46 10.65 -17.90 -2.30
CA LEU A 46 11.76 -17.20 -1.65
C LEU A 46 11.47 -16.97 -0.17
N THR A 47 11.43 -18.06 0.61
CA THR A 47 11.06 -18.02 2.04
C THR A 47 12.00 -17.17 2.90
N ASN A 48 13.24 -16.94 2.45
CA ASN A 48 14.21 -16.07 3.14
C ASN A 48 14.06 -14.58 2.80
N LEU A 49 13.15 -14.20 1.88
CA LEU A 49 12.97 -12.82 1.44
C LEU A 49 12.31 -11.98 2.54
N VAL A 50 13.11 -11.18 3.24
CA VAL A 50 12.67 -10.34 4.36
C VAL A 50 12.24 -8.95 3.89
N LYS A 51 12.84 -8.43 2.81
CA LYS A 51 12.57 -7.08 2.29
C LYS A 51 12.35 -7.09 0.79
N LEU A 52 11.23 -6.50 0.37
CA LEU A 52 10.84 -6.29 -1.01
C LEU A 52 10.58 -4.81 -1.25
N CYS A 53 11.19 -4.24 -2.29
CA CYS A 53 10.83 -2.92 -2.78
C CYS A 53 10.37 -3.03 -4.23
N ILE A 54 9.09 -2.73 -4.44
CA ILE A 54 8.40 -2.78 -5.72
C ILE A 54 8.38 -1.39 -6.35
N TYR A 55 8.65 -1.34 -7.64
CA TYR A 55 8.39 -0.20 -8.50
C TYR A 55 7.29 -0.57 -9.50
N THR A 56 6.30 0.32 -9.70
CA THR A 56 5.23 0.07 -10.65
C THR A 56 4.79 1.34 -11.36
N GLY A 57 4.44 1.19 -12.64
CA GLY A 57 3.74 2.23 -13.42
C GLY A 57 2.22 2.05 -13.45
N LEU A 58 1.69 1.05 -12.74
CA LEU A 58 0.26 0.73 -12.76
C LEU A 58 -0.46 1.56 -11.70
N ARG A 59 -1.35 2.45 -12.14
CA ARG A 59 -2.09 3.35 -11.26
C ARG A 59 -2.93 2.62 -10.20
N GLN A 60 -3.51 1.48 -10.57
CA GLN A 60 -4.42 0.69 -9.70
C GLN A 60 -3.73 -0.49 -9.00
N PHE A 61 -2.40 -0.57 -9.05
CA PHE A 61 -1.67 -1.59 -8.30
C PHE A 61 -1.65 -1.25 -6.80
N PRO A 62 -1.72 -2.25 -5.91
CA PRO A 62 -2.00 -3.67 -6.17
C PRO A 62 -3.48 -3.96 -6.47
N ASP A 63 -3.73 -4.86 -7.43
CA ASP A 63 -5.06 -5.46 -7.65
C ASP A 63 -5.29 -6.67 -6.72
N SER A 64 -6.48 -7.27 -6.76
CA SER A 64 -6.82 -8.42 -5.91
C SER A 64 -5.87 -9.62 -6.06
N ARG A 65 -5.35 -9.88 -7.28
CA ARG A 65 -4.40 -10.98 -7.51
C ARG A 65 -3.06 -10.64 -6.89
N ASN A 66 -2.57 -9.40 -7.08
CA ASN A 66 -1.33 -8.94 -6.47
C ASN A 66 -1.37 -9.00 -4.95
N ILE A 67 -2.52 -8.69 -4.34
CA ILE A 67 -2.71 -8.81 -2.89
C ILE A 67 -2.56 -10.27 -2.43
N VAL A 68 -3.18 -11.23 -3.15
CA VAL A 68 -3.01 -12.66 -2.85
C VAL A 68 -1.55 -13.09 -2.99
N SER A 69 -0.88 -12.71 -4.08
CA SER A 69 0.53 -13.02 -4.30
C SER A 69 1.44 -12.45 -3.20
N LEU A 70 1.19 -11.21 -2.76
CA LEU A 70 1.92 -10.59 -1.66
C LEU A 70 1.70 -11.34 -0.35
N GLY A 71 0.47 -11.79 -0.08
CA GLY A 71 0.14 -12.59 1.11
C GLY A 71 0.92 -13.90 1.21
N ASN A 72 1.26 -14.50 0.07
CA ASN A 72 2.05 -15.74 0.00
C ASN A 72 3.53 -15.55 0.34
N LEU A 73 4.02 -14.31 0.46
CA LEU A 73 5.41 -14.01 0.83
C LEU A 73 5.60 -14.09 2.35
N THR A 74 5.50 -15.29 2.92
CA THR A 74 5.45 -15.55 4.38
C THR A 74 6.68 -15.05 5.16
N GLY A 75 7.85 -15.00 4.53
CA GLY A 75 9.09 -14.47 5.11
C GLY A 75 9.18 -12.93 5.10
N LEU A 76 8.30 -12.25 4.38
CA LEU A 76 8.39 -10.82 4.17
C LEU A 76 8.07 -10.05 5.44
N ARG A 77 8.93 -9.09 5.79
CA ARG A 77 8.76 -8.18 6.95
C ARG A 77 8.69 -6.72 6.54
N LYS A 78 9.27 -6.36 5.40
CA LYS A 78 9.39 -4.96 4.95
C LYS A 78 8.97 -4.85 3.50
N LEU A 79 7.86 -4.18 3.25
CA LEU A 79 7.35 -3.90 1.92
C LEU A 79 7.48 -2.40 1.63
N THR A 80 8.03 -2.08 0.47
CA THR A 80 7.98 -0.73 -0.09
C THR A 80 7.34 -0.81 -1.46
N ILE A 81 6.38 0.05 -1.74
CA ILE A 81 5.77 0.20 -3.08
C ILE A 81 5.98 1.64 -3.52
N SER A 82 6.56 1.82 -4.70
CA SER A 82 6.80 3.11 -5.30
C SER A 82 6.10 3.16 -6.66
N TRP A 83 5.23 4.14 -6.85
CA TRP A 83 4.59 4.37 -8.15
C TRP A 83 5.38 5.42 -8.93
N GLY A 84 5.46 5.25 -10.25
CA GLY A 84 6.18 6.20 -11.11
C GLY A 84 5.67 6.20 -12.54
N GLY A 85 6.24 7.09 -13.36
CA GLY A 85 5.99 7.18 -14.80
C GLY A 85 4.50 7.14 -15.18
N ASN A 86 4.09 6.05 -15.83
CA ASN A 86 2.75 5.84 -16.38
C ASN A 86 1.61 5.93 -15.35
N ALA A 87 1.87 5.78 -14.05
CA ALA A 87 0.84 5.85 -13.01
C ALA A 87 0.16 7.23 -12.93
N PHE A 88 0.82 8.27 -13.47
CA PHE A 88 0.36 9.65 -13.43
C PHE A 88 -0.03 10.20 -14.81
N LYS A 89 0.06 9.41 -15.88
CA LYS A 89 -0.37 9.85 -17.21
C LYS A 89 -1.90 9.97 -17.24
N PRO A 90 -2.46 11.07 -17.79
CA PRO A 90 -3.89 11.14 -18.07
C PRO A 90 -4.27 10.02 -19.06
N ARG A 91 -5.48 9.46 -18.93
CA ARG A 91 -6.01 8.60 -19.98
C ARG A 91 -6.24 9.47 -21.21
N ASN A 92 -5.56 9.16 -22.31
CA ASN A 92 -6.05 9.56 -23.62
C ASN A 92 -7.20 8.59 -23.93
N ASP A 93 -8.43 8.97 -23.59
CA ASP A 93 -9.61 8.24 -24.04
C ASP A 93 -9.79 8.54 -25.53
N GLU A 94 -9.06 7.82 -26.38
CA GLU A 94 -9.39 7.67 -27.79
C GLU A 94 -10.27 6.41 -27.94
N GLY A 95 -11.57 6.67 -28.07
CA GLY A 95 -12.56 5.86 -28.79
C GLY A 95 -12.47 4.33 -28.73
N SER A 96 -13.23 3.74 -27.81
CA SER A 96 -14.02 2.56 -28.13
C SER A 96 -15.26 2.55 -27.25
N ASP A 97 -16.30 3.20 -27.77
CA ASP A 97 -17.67 2.88 -27.41
C ASP A 97 -17.94 1.41 -27.74
N GLY A 98 -18.44 0.70 -26.75
CA GLY A 98 -18.56 -0.76 -26.73
C GLY A 98 -19.39 -1.13 -25.52
N SER A 99 -20.63 -0.64 -25.55
CA SER A 99 -21.74 -1.04 -24.67
C SER A 99 -21.68 -2.50 -24.23
N SER A 100 -21.64 -2.72 -22.93
CA SER A 100 -22.35 -3.85 -22.32
C SER A 100 -22.91 -3.42 -20.98
N LYS A 101 -24.19 -3.07 -20.98
CA LYS A 101 -24.99 -2.97 -19.75
C LYS A 101 -25.28 -4.38 -19.23
N THR A 102 -25.02 -4.54 -17.93
CA THR A 102 -25.72 -5.30 -16.88
C THR A 102 -26.59 -6.50 -17.25
N GLU A 103 -26.41 -7.63 -16.55
CA GLU A 103 -27.46 -8.25 -15.68
C GLU A 103 -26.97 -9.52 -14.93
N GLY A 104 -27.26 -9.57 -13.63
CA GLY A 104 -27.88 -10.72 -12.92
C GLY A 104 -27.20 -12.09 -12.81
N SER A 105 -26.74 -12.39 -11.58
CA SER A 105 -26.89 -13.65 -10.80
C SER A 105 -26.62 -15.02 -11.45
N ASP A 106 -25.62 -15.76 -10.95
CA ASP A 106 -25.83 -16.90 -10.04
C ASP A 106 -24.58 -17.77 -9.89
N GLY A 107 -24.19 -18.00 -8.63
CA GLY A 107 -23.58 -19.22 -8.12
C GLY A 107 -22.33 -19.79 -8.81
N GLU A 108 -21.14 -19.33 -8.40
CA GLU A 108 -19.93 -20.15 -8.50
C GLU A 108 -19.34 -20.37 -7.10
N LYS A 109 -19.56 -21.61 -6.62
CA LYS A 109 -18.95 -22.15 -5.40
C LYS A 109 -17.49 -22.48 -5.71
N ASP A 110 -16.62 -21.49 -5.56
CA ASP A 110 -15.20 -21.76 -5.45
C ASP A 110 -14.76 -21.65 -4.00
N GLY A 111 -14.27 -22.77 -3.47
CA GLY A 111 -13.60 -22.87 -2.19
C GLY A 111 -12.26 -22.12 -2.21
N PHE A 112 -12.32 -20.79 -2.29
CA PHE A 112 -11.16 -19.95 -2.09
C PHE A 112 -10.73 -20.06 -0.61
N PRO A 113 -9.46 -20.42 -0.34
CA PRO A 113 -8.94 -20.28 1.01
C PRO A 113 -9.06 -18.82 1.42
N ARG A 114 -9.74 -18.58 2.55
CA ARG A 114 -9.83 -17.29 3.23
C ARG A 114 -8.44 -16.83 3.69
N THR A 115 -7.60 -16.34 2.80
CA THR A 115 -6.33 -15.64 3.13
C THR A 115 -5.90 -14.71 1.99
N GLY A 116 -6.71 -13.69 1.66
CA GLY A 116 -6.32 -12.62 0.73
C GLY A 116 -5.95 -11.37 1.52
N GLY A 117 -4.66 -11.08 1.68
CA GLY A 117 -4.17 -9.92 2.43
C GLY A 117 -2.67 -9.73 2.27
N LEU A 118 -2.14 -8.63 2.81
CA LEU A 118 -0.68 -8.45 2.91
C LEU A 118 -0.06 -9.55 3.81
N PRO A 119 1.25 -9.82 3.68
CA PRO A 119 1.89 -10.88 4.46
C PRO A 119 1.72 -10.63 5.97
N LEU A 120 1.23 -11.63 6.72
CA LEU A 120 0.86 -11.49 8.15
C LEU A 120 2.01 -11.01 9.05
N GLY A 121 3.25 -11.38 8.72
CA GLY A 121 4.44 -10.95 9.46
C GLY A 121 4.96 -9.55 9.08
N LEU A 122 4.22 -8.76 8.29
CA LEU A 122 4.70 -7.47 7.80
C LEU A 122 4.90 -6.47 8.95
N GLU A 123 6.14 -6.10 9.22
CA GLU A 123 6.52 -5.13 10.27
C GLU A 123 6.48 -3.67 9.81
N LYS A 124 6.69 -3.46 8.50
CA LYS A 124 6.77 -2.13 7.90
C LYS A 124 6.16 -2.11 6.51
N LEU A 125 5.25 -1.15 6.32
CA LEU A 125 4.71 -0.74 5.02
C LEU A 125 5.18 0.67 4.66
N ASP A 126 5.63 0.85 3.42
CA ASP A 126 6.24 2.09 2.94
C ASP A 126 5.75 2.42 1.53
N LEU A 127 4.83 3.38 1.43
CA LEU A 127 4.18 3.78 0.18
C LEU A 127 4.79 5.09 -0.30
N ARG A 128 5.19 5.13 -1.57
CA ARG A 128 5.85 6.31 -2.17
C ARG A 128 5.19 6.73 -3.46
N TYR A 129 4.92 8.03 -3.61
CA TYR A 129 4.28 8.61 -4.79
C TYR A 129 2.92 7.96 -5.06
N PHE A 130 2.09 7.80 -4.03
CA PHE A 130 0.81 7.12 -4.19
C PHE A 130 -0.09 7.87 -5.21
N PRO A 131 -0.65 7.21 -6.25
CA PRO A 131 -1.19 7.90 -7.41
C PRO A 131 -2.66 8.33 -7.28
N THR A 132 -3.37 7.82 -6.29
CA THR A 132 -4.78 8.17 -6.01
C THR A 132 -4.90 8.99 -4.73
N SER A 133 -5.96 9.77 -4.63
CA SER A 133 -6.27 10.55 -3.42
C SER A 133 -6.91 9.70 -2.34
N LYS A 134 -7.86 8.84 -2.75
CA LYS A 134 -8.61 7.96 -1.84
C LYS A 134 -7.80 6.75 -1.37
N THR A 135 -8.03 6.35 -0.12
CA THR A 135 -7.53 5.08 0.44
C THR A 135 -8.15 3.88 -0.29
N PRO A 136 -7.35 2.98 -0.89
CA PRO A 136 -7.87 1.78 -1.52
C PRO A 136 -8.33 0.76 -0.48
N HIS A 137 -9.25 -0.15 -0.85
CA HIS A 137 -9.78 -1.17 0.05
C HIS A 137 -8.69 -1.96 0.79
N TRP A 138 -7.64 -2.41 0.11
CA TRP A 138 -6.57 -3.20 0.74
C TRP A 138 -5.77 -2.45 1.83
N LEU A 139 -5.78 -1.11 1.82
CA LEU A 139 -5.08 -0.26 2.80
C LEU A 139 -6.01 0.17 3.96
N LYS A 140 -7.32 -0.11 3.88
CA LYS A 140 -8.24 0.17 4.98
C LYS A 140 -7.90 -0.71 6.19
N VAL A 141 -8.10 -0.15 7.39
CA VAL A 141 -7.74 -0.82 8.65
C VAL A 141 -8.44 -2.16 8.82
N GLU A 142 -9.71 -2.26 8.43
CA GLU A 142 -10.49 -3.50 8.41
C GLU A 142 -9.73 -4.67 7.74
N ASN A 143 -9.01 -4.39 6.65
CA ASN A 143 -8.28 -5.38 5.85
C ASN A 143 -6.83 -5.57 6.33
N LEU A 144 -6.36 -4.71 7.23
CA LEU A 144 -5.02 -4.77 7.83
C LEU A 144 -5.04 -5.28 9.29
N ASN A 145 -6.22 -5.47 9.88
CA ASN A 145 -6.38 -5.93 11.27
C ASN A 145 -5.69 -7.27 11.57
N GLY A 146 -5.48 -8.12 10.56
CA GLY A 146 -4.72 -9.36 10.67
C GLY A 146 -3.20 -9.18 10.78
N LEU A 147 -2.68 -7.98 10.53
CA LEU A 147 -1.24 -7.66 10.57
C LEU A 147 -0.80 -7.19 11.96
N SER A 148 -0.80 -8.11 12.94
CA SER A 148 -0.41 -7.79 14.33
C SER A 148 0.99 -7.18 14.45
N GLU A 149 1.89 -7.56 13.54
CA GLU A 149 3.29 -7.15 13.56
C GLU A 149 3.53 -5.78 12.91
N LEU A 150 2.54 -5.17 12.25
CA LEU A 150 2.73 -3.92 11.52
C LEU A 150 2.89 -2.73 12.47
N LYS A 151 4.15 -2.44 12.81
CA LYS A 151 4.51 -1.33 13.72
C LYS A 151 4.86 -0.03 13.01
N ARG A 152 5.10 -0.04 11.69
CA ARG A 152 5.59 1.14 10.96
C ARG A 152 4.84 1.37 9.65
N LEU A 153 4.21 2.54 9.52
CA LEU A 153 3.50 2.95 8.30
C LEU A 153 4.08 4.26 7.77
N TYR A 154 4.69 4.20 6.58
CA TYR A 154 5.28 5.37 5.94
C TYR A 154 4.52 5.68 4.65
N ILE A 155 4.05 6.92 4.50
CA ILE A 155 3.37 7.41 3.30
C ILE A 155 4.08 8.69 2.86
N ARG A 156 4.60 8.69 1.63
CA ARG A 156 5.53 9.72 1.17
C ARG A 156 5.23 10.16 -0.26
N ALA A 157 4.96 11.44 -0.46
CA ALA A 157 4.64 12.03 -1.75
C ALA A 157 3.43 11.38 -2.46
N GLY A 158 2.96 12.01 -3.53
CA GLY A 158 1.80 11.58 -4.29
C GLY A 158 0.54 12.37 -3.93
N LYS A 159 -0.61 11.83 -4.30
CA LYS A 159 -1.91 12.51 -4.20
C LYS A 159 -2.74 12.08 -2.98
N PHE A 160 -2.21 11.19 -2.15
CA PHE A 160 -2.92 10.59 -1.02
C PHE A 160 -3.46 11.65 -0.05
N SER A 161 -4.77 11.64 0.20
CA SER A 161 -5.49 12.70 0.92
C SER A 161 -6.24 12.23 2.16
N ASP A 162 -6.44 10.93 2.34
CA ASP A 162 -7.21 10.37 3.45
C ASP A 162 -6.64 9.05 3.94
N LEU A 163 -7.01 8.60 5.15
CA LEU A 163 -6.75 7.23 5.66
C LEU A 163 -8.03 6.37 5.68
N GLY A 164 -9.06 6.77 4.92
CA GLY A 164 -10.28 5.99 4.71
C GLY A 164 -11.30 5.97 5.85
N GLN A 165 -11.22 6.88 6.84
CA GLN A 165 -12.10 6.83 8.04
C GLN A 165 -12.76 8.16 8.45
N TYR A 166 -12.38 9.30 7.85
CA TYR A 166 -12.90 10.63 8.20
C TYR A 166 -13.52 11.37 7.01
N GLN A 167 -13.40 10.82 5.80
CA GLN A 167 -14.01 11.38 4.59
C GLN A 167 -15.16 10.46 4.17
N GLU A 168 -16.38 11.00 4.22
CA GLU A 168 -17.66 10.38 3.80
C GLU A 168 -18.00 9.01 4.43
N SER A 169 -18.80 9.06 5.50
CA SER A 169 -19.54 7.89 6.00
C SER A 169 -20.99 8.02 5.56
N ASP A 170 -21.42 7.18 4.61
CA ASP A 170 -22.84 6.96 4.29
C ASP A 170 -23.57 6.14 5.38
N SER A 171 -22.90 5.86 6.52
CA SER A 171 -23.51 5.12 7.62
C SER A 171 -24.45 6.00 8.44
N TRP A 172 -25.71 5.58 8.54
CA TRP A 172 -26.72 6.13 9.46
C TRP A 172 -26.50 5.71 10.92
N ASP A 173 -25.53 4.84 11.19
CA ASP A 173 -25.26 4.31 12.54
C ASP A 173 -24.37 5.29 13.33
N TRP A 174 -24.93 5.83 14.42
CA TRP A 174 -24.24 6.75 15.31
C TRP A 174 -24.07 6.11 16.70
N PRO A 175 -22.89 6.22 17.34
CA PRO A 175 -21.64 6.77 16.81
C PRO A 175 -20.92 5.79 15.87
N VAL A 176 -20.37 6.32 14.76
CA VAL A 176 -19.55 5.53 13.82
C VAL A 176 -18.30 5.04 14.55
N LYS A 177 -18.26 3.73 14.85
CA LYS A 177 -17.08 3.09 15.42
C LYS A 177 -15.97 3.09 14.38
N LYS A 178 -14.86 3.75 14.69
CA LYS A 178 -13.67 3.81 13.85
C LYS A 178 -12.71 2.68 14.19
N ASP A 179 -12.07 2.13 13.17
CA ASP A 179 -11.05 1.12 13.34
C ASP A 179 -9.70 1.76 13.66
N VAL A 180 -8.97 1.19 14.61
CA VAL A 180 -7.72 1.77 15.09
C VAL A 180 -6.50 1.02 14.54
N TRP A 181 -5.46 1.76 14.21
CA TRP A 181 -4.16 1.21 13.82
C TRP A 181 -3.35 0.81 15.04
N LYS A 182 -2.68 -0.35 14.96
CA LYS A 182 -1.65 -0.81 15.93
C LYS A 182 -0.24 -0.32 15.62
N VAL A 183 -0.15 0.72 14.79
CA VAL A 183 1.11 1.28 14.31
C VAL A 183 1.71 2.20 15.37
N GLU A 184 2.97 1.97 15.69
CA GLU A 184 3.74 2.75 16.66
C GLU A 184 4.47 3.94 16.00
N VAL A 185 4.88 3.77 14.74
CA VAL A 185 5.68 4.77 14.00
C VAL A 185 4.98 5.16 12.72
N LEU A 186 4.47 6.39 12.67
CA LEU A 186 3.87 6.98 11.49
C LEU A 186 4.84 7.99 10.86
N ARG A 187 5.00 7.93 9.53
CA ARG A 187 5.76 8.94 8.79
C ARG A 187 4.98 9.43 7.59
N LEU A 188 4.66 10.72 7.61
CA LEU A 188 3.95 11.42 6.56
C LEU A 188 4.89 12.48 6.00
N ARG A 189 5.26 12.35 4.73
CA ARG A 189 6.14 13.35 4.08
C ARG A 189 5.62 13.78 2.72
N TYR A 190 5.62 15.08 2.46
CA TYR A 190 5.28 15.70 1.18
C TYR A 190 3.88 15.33 0.69
N LEU A 191 2.89 15.38 1.59
CA LEU A 191 1.49 15.08 1.28
C LEU A 191 0.69 16.38 1.37
N PRO A 192 0.53 17.13 0.26
CA PRO A 192 -0.14 18.44 0.28
C PRO A 192 -1.64 18.34 0.56
N GLU A 193 -2.26 17.20 0.24
CA GLU A 193 -3.71 16.98 0.31
C GLU A 193 -4.15 16.21 1.57
N ILE A 194 -3.22 15.66 2.36
CA ILE A 194 -3.58 14.95 3.60
C ILE A 194 -4.11 15.95 4.63
N GLU A 195 -5.40 15.83 4.95
CA GLU A 195 -6.10 16.73 5.85
C GLU A 195 -6.64 15.97 7.06
N MET A 196 -6.17 16.35 8.23
CA MET A 196 -6.63 15.82 9.52
C MET A 196 -6.09 16.69 10.66
N GLU A 197 -6.80 16.70 11.78
CA GLU A 197 -6.32 17.29 13.02
C GLU A 197 -5.56 16.27 13.87
N TRP A 198 -4.67 16.75 14.74
CA TRP A 198 -3.93 15.88 15.67
C TRP A 198 -4.83 14.96 16.51
N ARG A 199 -6.01 15.42 16.96
CA ARG A 199 -6.96 14.58 17.71
C ARG A 199 -7.40 13.36 16.91
N GLN A 200 -7.66 13.54 15.61
CA GLN A 200 -8.06 12.46 14.70
C GLN A 200 -6.90 11.49 14.46
N VAL A 201 -5.66 12.00 14.39
CA VAL A 201 -4.46 11.14 14.34
C VAL A 201 -4.36 10.28 15.60
N GLN A 202 -4.59 10.86 16.79
CA GLN A 202 -4.55 10.12 18.05
C GLN A 202 -5.66 9.07 18.16
N GLU A 203 -6.86 9.38 17.67
CA GLU A 203 -7.98 8.43 17.59
C GLU A 203 -7.64 7.25 16.66
N LEU A 204 -7.04 7.51 15.50
CA LEU A 204 -6.65 6.46 14.54
C LEU A 204 -5.44 5.66 14.98
N PHE A 205 -4.49 6.27 15.69
CA PHE A 205 -3.22 5.66 16.07
C PHE A 205 -3.03 5.73 17.59
N PRO A 206 -3.78 4.97 18.40
CA PRO A 206 -3.71 5.01 19.86
C PRO A 206 -2.36 4.53 20.41
N GLU A 207 -1.67 3.63 19.71
CA GLU A 207 -0.35 3.09 20.07
C GLU A 207 0.82 3.95 19.55
N LEU A 208 0.56 5.12 18.95
CA LEU A 208 1.58 5.94 18.34
C LEU A 208 2.61 6.42 19.36
N VAL A 209 3.88 6.13 19.11
CA VAL A 209 5.03 6.61 19.90
C VAL A 209 5.88 7.62 19.15
N TYR A 210 5.79 7.63 17.81
CA TYR A 210 6.55 8.50 16.94
C TYR A 210 5.72 8.93 15.73
N LEU A 211 5.67 10.23 15.48
CA LEU A 211 5.16 10.81 14.25
C LEU A 211 6.25 11.69 13.64
N GLU A 212 6.41 11.58 12.34
CA GLU A 212 7.16 12.55 11.55
C GLU A 212 6.27 13.10 10.45
N GLN A 213 6.17 14.43 10.41
CA GLN A 213 5.40 15.21 9.46
C GLN A 213 6.33 16.24 8.81
N VAL A 214 6.55 16.12 7.51
CA VAL A 214 7.33 17.10 6.74
C VAL A 214 6.56 17.44 5.47
N GLY A 215 6.25 18.72 5.23
CA GLY A 215 5.55 19.12 4.00
C GLY A 215 4.11 18.57 3.90
N CYS A 216 3.39 18.54 5.02
CA CYS A 216 1.95 18.22 5.07
C CYS A 216 1.21 19.43 5.65
N PRO A 217 0.82 20.43 4.82
CA PRO A 217 0.31 21.73 5.29
C PRO A 217 -1.10 21.67 5.88
N ARG A 218 -1.90 20.66 5.52
CA ARG A 218 -3.28 20.48 6.02
C ARG A 218 -3.39 19.51 7.20
N LEU A 219 -2.27 18.99 7.68
CA LEU A 219 -2.19 18.24 8.92
C LEU A 219 -1.92 19.22 10.07
N SER A 220 -2.96 19.52 10.83
CA SER A 220 -3.00 20.67 11.74
C SER A 220 -2.88 20.27 13.22
N LEU A 221 -2.46 21.24 14.04
CA LEU A 221 -2.38 21.13 15.51
C LEU A 221 -1.46 20.02 16.02
N VAL A 222 -0.57 19.48 15.19
CA VAL A 222 0.39 18.46 15.61
C VAL A 222 1.51 19.13 16.42
N PRO A 223 1.77 18.67 17.66
CA PRO A 223 2.79 19.25 18.53
C PRO A 223 4.21 18.75 18.14
N CYS A 224 4.62 19.03 16.91
CA CYS A 224 5.93 18.68 16.38
C CYS A 224 7.04 19.64 16.85
N ASP A 225 8.26 19.13 16.93
CA ASP A 225 9.47 19.93 17.08
C ASP A 225 9.85 20.68 15.78
N ALA A 226 10.95 21.43 15.82
CA ALA A 226 11.46 22.19 14.66
C ALA A 226 11.80 21.32 13.43
N ASN A 227 11.96 20.00 13.61
CA ASN A 227 12.22 19.05 12.52
C ASN A 227 10.95 18.38 12.00
N GLY A 228 9.77 18.78 12.50
CA GLY A 228 8.50 18.15 12.14
C GLY A 228 8.31 16.78 12.81
N VAL A 229 8.95 16.54 13.96
CA VAL A 229 8.87 15.25 14.68
C VAL A 229 8.11 15.42 15.99
N TRP A 230 7.18 14.51 16.24
CA TRP A 230 6.55 14.31 17.53
C TRP A 230 6.97 12.96 18.11
N ARG A 231 7.21 12.92 19.42
CA ARG A 231 7.48 11.70 20.19
C ARG A 231 6.56 11.69 21.40
N LYS A 232 6.03 10.51 21.73
CA LYS A 232 5.23 10.34 22.93
C LYS A 232 6.07 10.71 24.16
N PRO A 233 5.60 11.62 25.02
CA PRO A 233 6.27 11.92 26.28
C PRO A 233 6.40 10.65 27.12
N ASN A 234 7.57 10.46 27.74
CA ASN A 234 7.80 9.36 28.70
C ASN A 234 6.98 9.56 29.98
#